data_AF-A0A2R6QIR9-F1
#
_entry.id   AF-A0A2R6QIR9-F1
#
_cell.length_a   1.000
_cell.length_b   1.000
_cell.length_c   1.000
_cell.angle_alpha   90.00
_cell.angle_beta   90.00
_cell.angle_gamma   90.00
#
_symmetry.space_group_name_H-M   'P 1'
#
loop_
_entity.id
_entity.type
_entity.pdbx_description
1 polymer ?
#
loop_
_entity_poly.entity_id
_entity_poly.type
_entity_poly.pdbx_seq_one_letter_code
_entity_poly.pdbx_strand_id
1 'polypeptide(L)'
;MNVTSWFKGVNSKSIGVTNVYAGTKIAAVGTGKPSDLSHMRVFYQTTNGDIRSIWFRGLGWGLDPTTIAHNMPLGAPISAFVQSTGGVVDGLVVVYTDANGVLTQRVSVDEQGQWGDPSPVTV
;
A
#
# COMPACT_ATOMS: atom_id res chain seq x y z
N MET A 1 24.85 -4.70 20.77
CA MET A 1 24.03 -3.60 20.22
C MET A 1 22.57 -3.96 20.45
N ASN A 2 21.87 -3.24 21.33
CA ASN A 2 20.43 -3.43 21.54
C ASN A 2 19.69 -2.66 20.45
N VAL A 3 19.21 -3.37 19.42
CA VAL A 3 18.26 -2.78 18.46
C VAL A 3 16.95 -2.62 19.21
N THR A 4 16.66 -1.39 19.61
CA THR A 4 15.37 -1.05 20.20
C THR A 4 14.40 -0.91 19.02
N SER A 5 13.63 -1.97 18.73
CA SER A 5 12.61 -1.89 17.69
C SER A 5 11.51 -0.92 18.15
N TRP A 6 11.11 -0.02 17.26
CA TRP A 6 10.04 0.96 17.53
C TRP A 6 8.64 0.32 17.55
N PHE A 7 8.57 -1.00 17.34
CA PHE A 7 7.37 -1.83 17.45
C PHE A 7 7.47 -2.76 18.67
N LYS A 8 7.64 -2.23 19.88
CA LYS A 8 7.42 -3.01 21.10
C LYS A 8 5.92 -3.08 21.41
N GLY A 9 5.16 -3.71 20.52
CA GLY A 9 3.80 -4.15 20.82
C GLY A 9 3.88 -5.56 21.39
N VAL A 10 3.66 -5.72 22.70
CA VAL A 10 3.70 -7.02 23.40
C VAL A 10 2.66 -8.04 22.90
N ASN A 11 1.86 -7.69 21.88
CA ASN A 11 0.83 -8.51 21.24
C ASN A 11 0.64 -8.13 19.75
N SER A 12 1.70 -7.75 19.02
CA SER A 12 1.51 -7.38 17.61
C SER A 12 1.11 -8.58 16.75
N LYS A 13 -0.11 -8.59 16.22
CA LYS A 13 -0.58 -9.67 15.34
C LYS A 13 0.17 -9.60 14.01
N SER A 14 1.02 -10.60 13.74
CA SER A 14 1.66 -10.79 12.44
C SER A 14 0.69 -11.37 11.42
N ILE A 15 0.97 -11.15 10.14
CA ILE A 15 0.23 -11.79 9.06
C ILE A 15 1.18 -12.53 8.12
N GLY A 16 0.78 -13.74 7.72
CA GLY A 16 1.46 -14.48 6.66
C GLY A 16 0.87 -14.10 5.31
N VAL A 17 1.62 -13.34 4.51
CA VAL A 17 1.26 -13.08 3.12
C VAL A 17 1.92 -14.14 2.25
N THR A 18 1.11 -14.96 1.60
CA THR A 18 1.57 -15.98 0.65
C THR A 18 1.38 -15.47 -0.78
N ASN A 19 2.07 -16.07 -1.75
CA ASN A 19 1.99 -15.72 -3.17
C ASN A 19 2.57 -14.35 -3.58
N VAL A 20 3.57 -13.86 -2.85
CA VAL A 20 4.32 -12.64 -3.20
C VAL A 20 5.34 -12.96 -4.30
N TYR A 21 5.39 -12.14 -5.34
CA TYR A 21 6.43 -12.25 -6.37
C TYR A 21 7.79 -11.86 -5.79
N ALA A 22 8.79 -12.74 -5.88
CA ALA A 22 10.10 -12.52 -5.25
C ALA A 22 10.82 -11.25 -5.76
N GLY A 23 10.57 -10.84 -7.00
CA GLY A 23 11.13 -9.62 -7.60
C GLY A 23 10.31 -8.34 -7.36
N THR A 24 9.25 -8.42 -6.53
CA THR A 24 8.36 -7.28 -6.27
C THR A 24 9.12 -6.07 -5.74
N LYS A 25 8.73 -4.89 -6.21
CA LYS A 25 9.13 -3.62 -5.60
C LYS A 25 8.12 -3.29 -4.51
N ILE A 26 8.59 -3.11 -3.28
CA ILE A 26 7.73 -2.81 -2.14
C ILE A 26 7.62 -1.30 -1.99
N ALA A 27 6.39 -0.80 -1.86
CA ALA A 27 6.12 0.57 -1.44
C ALA A 27 5.39 0.56 -0.10
N ALA A 28 5.66 1.53 0.75
CA ALA A 28 4.96 1.68 2.02
C ALA A 28 4.61 3.14 2.26
N VAL A 29 3.46 3.38 2.87
CA VAL A 29 2.98 4.72 3.22
C VAL A 29 2.30 4.65 4.58
N GLY A 30 2.53 5.66 5.43
CA GLY A 30 1.86 5.81 6.71
C GLY A 30 0.99 7.06 6.70
N THR A 31 -0.23 6.97 7.25
CA THR A 31 -1.02 8.16 7.56
C THR A 31 -0.85 8.53 9.04
N GLY A 32 -0.46 9.78 9.29
CA GLY A 32 -0.32 10.33 10.62
C GLY A 32 -1.55 11.13 11.01
N LYS A 33 -2.61 10.48 11.50
CA LYS A 33 -3.57 11.17 12.39
C LYS A 33 -3.19 10.79 13.83
N PRO A 34 -2.75 11.74 14.69
CA PRO A 34 -2.30 11.43 16.05
C PRO A 34 -3.37 10.77 16.95
N SER A 35 -4.65 10.89 16.61
CA SER A 35 -5.77 10.33 17.36
C SER A 35 -6.26 8.96 16.87
N ASP A 36 -5.82 8.52 15.69
CA ASP A 36 -6.11 7.19 15.14
C ASP A 36 -4.79 6.44 15.02
N LEU A 37 -4.69 5.31 15.72
CA LEU A 37 -3.46 4.53 15.81
C LEU A 37 -2.95 4.16 14.40
N SER A 38 -1.94 4.93 13.95
CA SER A 38 -1.25 4.95 12.66
C SER A 38 -1.62 3.83 11.66
N HIS A 39 -2.24 4.21 10.54
CA HIS A 39 -2.54 3.31 9.43
C HIS A 39 -1.36 3.27 8.46
N MET A 40 -0.54 2.22 8.50
CA MET A 40 0.43 1.97 7.42
C MET A 40 -0.21 1.08 6.36
N ARG A 41 0.10 1.32 5.08
CA ARG A 41 -0.10 0.36 3.99
C ARG A 41 1.25 -0.08 3.44
N VAL A 42 1.35 -1.36 3.10
CA VAL A 42 2.47 -1.92 2.35
C VAL A 42 1.91 -2.54 1.08
N PHE A 43 2.41 -2.08 -0.06
CA PHE A 43 2.03 -2.50 -1.40
C PHE A 43 3.06 -3.47 -1.95
N TYR A 44 2.59 -4.52 -2.58
CA TYR A 44 3.40 -5.57 -3.16
C TYR A 44 2.70 -6.17 -4.38
N GLN A 45 3.49 -6.87 -5.18
CA GLN A 45 3.00 -7.62 -6.33
C GLN A 45 2.95 -9.11 -6.01
N THR A 46 1.87 -9.76 -6.42
CA THR A 46 1.73 -11.21 -6.36
C THR A 46 2.39 -11.88 -7.57
N THR A 47 2.61 -13.19 -7.51
CA THR A 47 3.16 -13.98 -8.63
C THR A 47 2.30 -13.95 -9.90
N ASN A 48 1.01 -13.65 -9.78
CA ASN A 48 0.09 -13.52 -10.92
C ASN A 48 0.08 -12.09 -11.51
N GLY A 49 0.95 -11.20 -11.03
CA GLY A 49 1.02 -9.82 -11.50
C GLY A 49 0.03 -8.86 -10.82
N ASP A 50 -0.85 -9.34 -9.94
CA ASP A 50 -1.74 -8.45 -9.18
C ASP A 50 -0.95 -7.58 -8.20
N ILE A 51 -1.25 -6.29 -8.13
CA ILE A 51 -0.80 -5.39 -7.08
C ILE A 51 -1.82 -5.42 -5.93
N ARG A 52 -1.34 -5.73 -4.72
CA ARG A 52 -2.14 -5.85 -3.50
C ARG A 52 -1.51 -5.05 -2.36
N SER A 53 -2.23 -4.93 -1.26
CA SER A 53 -1.71 -4.33 -0.04
C SER A 53 -2.04 -5.12 1.22
N ILE A 54 -1.25 -4.84 2.26
CA ILE A 54 -1.57 -5.14 3.66
C ILE A 54 -1.63 -3.84 4.44
N TRP A 55 -2.36 -3.84 5.55
CA TRP A 55 -2.41 -2.72 6.47
C TRP A 55 -1.85 -3.08 7.83
N PHE A 56 -1.30 -2.08 8.50
CA PHE A 56 -1.10 -2.06 9.93
C PHE A 56 -2.03 -1.03 10.54
N ARG A 57 -2.79 -1.42 11.57
CA ARG A 57 -3.62 -0.50 12.36
C ARG A 57 -3.49 -0.86 13.84
N GLY A 58 -3.17 0.12 14.68
CA GLY A 58 -3.03 -0.09 16.13
C GLY A 58 -1.98 -1.14 16.50
N LEU A 59 -2.45 -2.37 16.72
CA LEU A 59 -1.66 -3.47 17.26
C LEU A 59 -1.52 -4.64 16.28
N GLY A 60 -1.91 -4.52 15.00
CA GLY A 60 -1.85 -5.68 14.12
C GLY A 60 -1.89 -5.40 12.63
N TRP A 61 -1.44 -6.42 11.89
CA TRP A 61 -1.49 -6.48 10.45
C TRP A 61 -2.77 -7.17 9.95
N GLY A 62 -3.27 -6.72 8.80
CA GLY A 62 -4.38 -7.34 8.08
C GLY A 62 -4.18 -7.30 6.56
N LEU A 63 -4.90 -8.18 5.85
CA LEU A 63 -4.94 -8.18 4.38
C LEU A 63 -5.96 -7.15 3.91
N ASP A 64 -5.67 -6.50 2.78
CA ASP A 64 -6.71 -5.83 2.02
C ASP A 64 -7.50 -6.81 1.15
N PRO A 65 -8.84 -6.72 1.16
CA PRO A 65 -9.68 -7.57 0.32
C PRO A 65 -9.55 -7.19 -1.16
N THR A 66 -9.27 -5.93 -1.45
CA THR A 66 -9.26 -5.35 -2.80
C THR A 66 -7.92 -5.53 -3.49
N THR A 67 -7.94 -5.99 -4.74
CA THR A 67 -6.78 -5.90 -5.64
C THR A 67 -6.72 -4.50 -6.26
N ILE A 68 -5.54 -3.88 -6.21
CA ILE A 68 -5.31 -2.52 -6.68
C ILE A 68 -5.12 -2.49 -8.18
N ALA A 69 -4.43 -3.47 -8.75
CA ALA A 69 -4.27 -3.59 -10.19
C ALA A 69 -4.13 -5.05 -10.56
N HIS A 70 -4.70 -5.46 -11.69
CA HIS A 70 -4.70 -6.83 -12.13
C HIS A 70 -3.71 -7.05 -13.27
N ASN A 71 -2.96 -8.16 -13.23
CA ASN A 71 -2.08 -8.58 -14.33
C ASN A 71 -1.05 -7.52 -14.75
N MET A 72 -0.43 -6.84 -13.79
CA MET A 72 0.67 -5.90 -14.07
C MET A 72 1.95 -6.67 -14.44
N PRO A 73 2.85 -6.08 -15.26
CA PRO A 73 4.14 -6.70 -15.58
C PRO A 73 4.90 -7.08 -14.31
N LEU A 74 5.44 -8.30 -14.24
CA LEU A 74 6.18 -8.74 -13.07
C LEU A 74 7.40 -7.85 -12.83
N GLY A 75 7.54 -7.35 -11.60
CA GLY A 75 8.57 -6.39 -11.24
C GLY A 75 8.26 -4.94 -11.61
N ALA A 76 7.01 -4.64 -12.00
CA ALA A 76 6.54 -3.27 -12.20
C ALA A 76 6.96 -2.38 -11.01
N PRO A 77 7.52 -1.18 -11.26
CA PRO A 77 7.74 -0.19 -10.22
C PRO A 77 6.45 0.09 -9.44
N ILE A 78 6.57 0.25 -8.13
CA ILE A 78 5.47 0.63 -7.24
C ILE A 78 5.97 1.77 -6.36
N SER A 79 5.19 2.84 -6.25
CA SER A 79 5.40 3.94 -5.30
C SER A 79 4.09 4.28 -4.62
N ALA A 80 4.15 4.84 -3.42
CA ALA A 80 2.96 5.25 -2.68
C ALA A 80 3.22 6.49 -1.83
N PHE A 81 2.22 7.36 -1.75
CA PHE A 81 2.27 8.58 -0.94
C PHE A 81 0.88 8.97 -0.44
N VAL A 82 0.85 9.91 0.50
CA VAL A 82 -0.40 10.48 1.01
C VAL A 82 -0.74 11.71 0.17
N GLN A 83 -1.98 11.79 -0.30
CA GLN A 83 -2.53 13.00 -0.90
C GLN A 83 -3.24 13.83 0.17
N SER A 84 -2.99 15.13 0.17
CA SER A 84 -3.66 16.08 1.04
C SER A 84 -4.08 17.34 0.30
N THR A 85 -5.34 17.73 0.42
CA THR A 85 -5.88 18.99 -0.12
C THR A 85 -6.18 19.92 1.06
N GLY A 86 -5.63 21.14 1.00
CA GLY A 86 -5.85 22.13 2.06
C GLY A 86 -5.38 21.71 3.46
N GLY A 87 -4.40 20.80 3.56
CA GLY A 87 -3.88 20.29 4.83
C GLY A 87 -4.68 19.14 5.44
N VAL A 88 -5.73 18.66 4.77
CA VAL A 88 -6.50 17.47 5.14
C VAL A 88 -5.97 16.29 4.35
N VAL A 89 -5.69 15.16 5.02
CA VAL A 89 -5.34 13.91 4.34
C VAL A 89 -6.61 13.36 3.67
N ASP A 90 -6.60 13.32 2.34
CA ASP A 90 -7.78 12.94 1.53
C ASP A 90 -7.68 11.52 0.99
N GLY A 91 -6.48 10.94 0.94
CA GLY A 91 -6.32 9.59 0.45
C GLY A 91 -4.88 9.13 0.36
N LEU A 92 -4.73 7.84 0.10
CA LEU A 92 -3.50 7.20 -0.30
C LEU A 92 -3.47 7.15 -1.82
N VAL A 93 -2.32 7.48 -2.39
CA VAL A 93 -2.05 7.32 -3.81
C VAL A 93 -1.04 6.21 -3.97
N VAL A 94 -1.34 5.28 -4.87
CA VAL A 94 -0.39 4.27 -5.33
C VAL A 94 -0.16 4.47 -6.82
N VAL A 95 1.11 4.53 -7.20
CA VAL A 95 1.58 4.69 -8.58
C VAL A 95 2.30 3.43 -8.99
N TYR A 96 2.00 2.92 -10.17
CA TYR A 96 2.60 1.73 -10.72
C TYR A 96 2.71 1.83 -12.25
N THR A 97 3.59 1.03 -12.84
CA THR A 97 3.64 0.88 -14.30
C THR A 97 2.63 -0.17 -14.73
N ASP A 98 1.74 0.19 -15.64
CA ASP A 98 0.71 -0.72 -16.16
C ASP A 98 1.25 -1.69 -17.23
N ALA A 99 0.37 -2.55 -17.75
CA ALA A 99 0.71 -3.53 -18.78
C ALA A 99 1.18 -2.91 -20.11
N ASN A 100 0.89 -1.63 -20.35
CA ASN A 100 1.29 -0.90 -21.55
C ASN A 100 2.56 -0.06 -21.33
N GLY A 101 3.17 -0.13 -20.14
CA GLY A 101 4.33 0.69 -19.81
C GLY A 101 3.98 2.12 -19.39
N VAL A 102 2.69 2.41 -19.13
CA VAL A 102 2.24 3.74 -18.71
C VAL A 102 2.29 3.83 -17.19
N LEU A 103 2.75 4.97 -16.65
CA LEU A 103 2.60 5.26 -15.22
C LEU A 103 1.14 5.54 -14.93
N THR A 104 0.56 4.69 -14.09
CA THR A 104 -0.85 4.72 -13.71
C THR A 104 -0.94 4.90 -12.21
N GLN A 105 -1.89 5.71 -11.77
CA GLN A 105 -2.20 5.93 -10.36
C GLN A 105 -3.59 5.45 -10.00
N ARG A 106 -3.76 5.04 -8.74
CA ARG A 106 -5.06 4.88 -8.09
C ARG A 106 -5.04 5.65 -6.77
N VAL A 107 -6.18 6.26 -6.46
CA VAL A 107 -6.41 7.00 -5.21
C VAL A 107 -7.40 6.20 -4.35
N SER A 108 -7.13 6.09 -3.06
CA SER A 108 -8.07 5.44 -2.13
C SER A 108 -9.35 6.28 -2.01
N VAL A 109 -10.51 5.64 -2.10
CA VAL A 109 -11.81 6.28 -1.87
C VAL A 109 -12.08 6.44 -0.38
N ASP A 110 -11.57 5.50 0.41
CA ASP A 110 -11.79 5.46 1.85
C ASP A 110 -10.55 4.93 2.60
N GLU A 111 -10.59 5.01 3.93
CA GLU A 111 -9.52 4.48 4.76
C GLU A 111 -9.50 2.93 4.74
N GLN A 112 -10.59 2.27 4.30
CA GLN A 112 -10.84 0.82 4.30
C GLN A 112 -10.23 0.08 3.09
N GLY A 113 -9.65 0.79 2.12
CA GLY A 113 -8.94 0.17 1.01
C GLY A 113 -9.82 -0.09 -0.21
N GLN A 114 -10.89 0.70 -0.37
CA GLN A 114 -11.52 0.89 -1.67
C GLN A 114 -10.69 1.87 -2.51
N TRP A 115 -10.59 1.61 -3.81
CA TRP A 115 -9.73 2.36 -4.72
C TRP A 115 -10.55 2.87 -5.89
N GLY A 116 -10.38 4.15 -6.25
CA GLY A 116 -11.00 4.74 -7.42
C GLY A 116 -10.44 4.15 -8.71
N ASP A 117 -10.98 4.52 -9.86
CA ASP A 117 -10.53 3.97 -11.14
C ASP A 117 -9.05 4.31 -11.42
N PRO A 118 -8.32 3.42 -12.12
CA PRO A 118 -6.96 3.70 -12.58
C PRO A 118 -6.97 4.88 -13.55
N SER A 119 -6.00 5.79 -13.38
CA SER A 119 -5.81 6.94 -14.27
C SER A 119 -4.33 7.08 -14.63
N PRO A 120 -3.99 7.44 -15.88
CA PRO A 120 -2.62 7.77 -16.25
C PRO A 120 -2.09 8.95 -15.43
N VAL A 121 -0.81 8.90 -15.05
CA VAL A 121 -0.10 10.04 -14.48
C VAL A 121 0.30 10.96 -15.64
N THR A 122 -0.36 12.11 -15.72
CA THR A 122 -0.05 13.17 -16.70
C THR A 122 0.82 14.24 -16.06
N VAL A 123 1.72 14.83 -16.86
CA VAL A 123 2.54 15.99 -16.47
C VAL A 123 1.85 17.28 -16.90
#